data_AF-A0A2W5D4K0-F1
#
_entry.id   AF-A0A2W5D4K0-F1
#
_cell.length_a   1.000
_cell.length_b   1.000
_cell.length_c   1.000
_cell.angle_alpha   90.00
_cell.angle_beta   90.00
_cell.angle_gamma   90.00
#
_symmetry.space_group_name_H-M   'P 1'
#
loop_
_entity.id
_entity.type
_entity.pdbx_description
1 polymer ?
#
loop_
_entity_poly.entity_id
_entity_poly.type
_entity_poly.pdbx_seq_one_letter_code
_entity_poly.pdbx_strand_id
1 'polypeptide(L)'
;MRCLTLLLAFFLSPLAMADWQLQTDYSRISFVSVKRGHSAEVQRFTGLTGVVDAQGGVRIMVPFSGLDSGLALRDERMRNDLFQIAQFSDAQVSSQVDLSTWEALAVGASKIDTIEFKLSLHGQERRLKAEVLVSRIGEHNIQVSTLEPVLLKAVDFDLVEGLQRLKEISAVPDITPEVPVFAVLTFQWHP
;
A
#
# COMPACT_ATOMS: atom_id res chain seq x y z
N MET A 1 -39.55 47.61 -21.87
CA MET A 1 -38.30 46.94 -22.33
C MET A 1 -37.19 47.41 -21.41
N ARG A 2 -36.46 46.64 -20.59
CA ARG A 2 -36.23 45.21 -20.42
C ARG A 2 -35.87 45.01 -18.94
N CYS A 3 -36.55 44.09 -18.26
CA CYS A 3 -36.18 43.67 -16.91
C CYS A 3 -34.97 42.73 -17.04
N LEU A 4 -33.81 43.14 -16.53
CA LEU A 4 -32.57 42.35 -16.58
C LEU A 4 -32.52 41.46 -15.33
N THR A 5 -32.97 40.22 -15.48
CA THR A 5 -32.92 39.21 -14.41
C THR A 5 -31.50 38.63 -14.36
N LEU A 6 -30.77 38.91 -13.28
CA LEU A 6 -29.46 38.31 -13.00
C LEU A 6 -29.71 36.92 -12.39
N LEU A 7 -29.45 35.85 -13.15
CA LEU A 7 -29.57 34.48 -12.66
C LEU A 7 -28.27 34.11 -11.92
N LEU A 8 -28.33 34.06 -10.58
CA LEU A 8 -27.23 33.62 -9.73
C LEU A 8 -27.17 32.09 -9.75
N ALA A 9 -26.22 31.52 -10.51
CA ALA A 9 -25.96 30.08 -10.49
C ALA A 9 -25.24 29.72 -9.18
N PHE A 10 -25.98 29.10 -8.25
CA PHE A 10 -25.38 28.40 -7.12
C PHE A 10 -24.60 27.20 -7.65
N PHE A 11 -23.27 27.28 -7.61
CA PHE A 11 -22.43 26.10 -7.72
C PHE A 11 -22.71 25.21 -6.49
N LEU A 12 -23.44 24.11 -6.67
CA LEU A 12 -23.42 23.02 -5.71
C LEU A 12 -21.99 22.46 -5.71
N SER A 13 -21.20 22.83 -4.71
CA SER A 13 -19.97 22.10 -4.38
C SER A 13 -20.36 20.64 -4.12
N PRO A 14 -19.63 19.65 -4.65
CA PRO A 14 -19.84 18.28 -4.21
C PRO A 14 -19.62 18.24 -2.70
N LEU A 15 -20.56 17.64 -1.96
CA LEU A 15 -20.33 17.22 -0.58
C LEU A 15 -19.07 16.35 -0.60
N ALA A 16 -17.97 16.87 -0.07
CA ALA A 16 -16.81 16.05 0.24
C ALA A 16 -17.32 14.98 1.23
N MET A 17 -17.31 13.72 0.81
CA MET A 17 -17.63 12.64 1.73
C MET A 17 -16.47 12.51 2.71
N ALA A 18 -16.80 12.39 3.99
CA ALA A 18 -15.80 12.26 5.03
C ALA A 18 -15.08 10.93 4.87
N ASP A 19 -13.84 10.99 4.40
CA ASP A 19 -13.02 9.83 4.06
C ASP A 19 -11.73 9.85 4.87
N TRP A 20 -11.21 8.67 5.19
CA TRP A 20 -9.90 8.52 5.80
C TRP A 20 -8.83 8.53 4.71
N GLN A 21 -7.85 9.43 4.81
CA GLN A 21 -6.76 9.53 3.84
C GLN A 21 -5.44 9.04 4.43
N LEU A 22 -4.74 8.21 3.67
CA LEU A 22 -3.41 7.72 4.04
C LEU A 22 -2.42 8.89 4.12
N GLN A 23 -1.70 8.96 5.22
CA GLN A 23 -0.66 9.95 5.46
C GLN A 23 0.68 9.42 4.96
N THR A 24 1.11 9.87 3.78
CA THR A 24 2.27 9.33 3.06
C THR A 24 3.54 9.29 3.91
N ASP A 25 3.87 10.37 4.61
CA ASP A 25 5.11 10.48 5.38
C ASP A 25 5.13 9.61 6.65
N TYR A 26 3.95 9.18 7.10
CA TYR A 26 3.76 8.34 8.28
C TYR A 26 3.35 6.91 7.92
N SER A 27 3.52 6.55 6.64
CA SER A 27 3.14 5.24 6.11
C SER A 27 4.30 4.61 5.36
N ARG A 28 4.43 3.29 5.47
CA ARG A 28 5.47 2.50 4.84
C ARG A 28 5.02 1.08 4.60
N ILE A 29 5.36 0.58 3.42
CA ILE A 29 5.40 -0.85 3.14
C ILE A 29 6.86 -1.21 2.95
N SER A 30 7.31 -2.24 3.67
CA SER A 30 8.68 -2.74 3.61
C SER A 30 8.69 -4.23 3.38
N PHE A 31 9.73 -4.71 2.72
CA PHE A 31 9.87 -6.13 2.42
C PHE A 31 11.32 -6.57 2.57
N VAL A 32 11.50 -7.87 2.77
CA VAL A 32 12.82 -8.48 2.94
C VAL A 32 13.11 -9.39 1.77
N SER A 33 14.21 -9.14 1.08
CA SER A 33 14.76 -10.04 0.07
C SER A 33 15.96 -10.79 0.64
N VAL A 34 16.09 -12.08 0.34
CA VAL A 34 17.29 -12.87 0.66
C VAL A 34 18.00 -13.24 -0.64
N LYS A 35 19.30 -12.97 -0.72
CA LYS A 35 20.17 -13.40 -1.82
C LYS A 35 21.30 -14.28 -1.31
N ARG A 36 21.88 -15.09 -2.20
CA ARG A 36 22.97 -16.02 -1.85
C ARG A 36 22.60 -17.04 -0.77
N GLY A 37 21.31 -17.19 -0.47
CA GLY A 37 20.79 -18.01 0.64
C GLY A 37 21.06 -17.48 2.05
N HIS A 38 21.83 -16.39 2.23
CA HIS A 38 22.24 -15.92 3.57
C HIS A 38 22.32 -14.40 3.74
N SER A 39 22.09 -13.62 2.68
CA SER A 39 22.19 -12.16 2.72
C SER A 39 20.80 -11.55 2.64
N ALA A 40 20.23 -11.21 3.81
CA ALA A 40 18.94 -10.53 3.90
C ALA A 40 19.11 -9.01 3.75
N GLU A 41 18.20 -8.38 3.01
CA GLU A 41 18.18 -6.94 2.75
C GLU A 41 16.76 -6.41 2.91
N VAL A 42 16.61 -5.33 3.66
CA VAL A 42 15.31 -4.66 3.88
C VAL A 42 15.16 -3.55 2.85
N GLN A 43 14.02 -3.50 2.20
CA GLN A 43 13.66 -2.53 1.18
C GLN A 43 12.29 -1.93 1.50
N ARG A 44 11.94 -0.81 0.87
CA ARG A 44 10.68 -0.13 1.15
C ARG A 44 10.10 0.56 -0.08
N PHE A 45 8.79 0.79 -0.04
CA PHE A 45 8.12 1.72 -0.93
C PHE A 45 7.79 3.01 -0.17
N THR A 46 8.02 4.13 -0.83
CA THR A 46 7.64 5.49 -0.43
C THR A 46 6.57 6.03 -1.39
N GLY A 47 5.98 7.19 -1.07
CA GLY A 47 4.96 7.79 -1.95
C GLY A 47 3.63 7.04 -1.97
N LEU A 48 3.36 6.23 -0.94
CA LEU A 48 2.08 5.54 -0.80
C LEU A 48 0.93 6.56 -0.78
N THR A 49 -0.18 6.20 -1.42
CA THR A 49 -1.45 6.92 -1.31
C THR A 49 -2.55 5.93 -0.98
N GLY A 50 -3.63 6.41 -0.38
CA GLY A 50 -4.74 5.54 -0.08
C GLY A 50 -5.90 6.27 0.57
N VAL A 51 -7.06 5.61 0.52
CA VAL A 51 -8.32 6.08 1.05
C VAL A 51 -9.06 4.93 1.71
N VAL A 52 -9.78 5.24 2.80
CA VAL A 52 -10.90 4.42 3.27
C VAL A 52 -12.15 5.26 3.17
N ASP A 53 -13.09 4.83 2.34
CA ASP A 53 -14.35 5.55 2.15
C ASP A 53 -15.28 5.38 3.36
N ALA A 54 -16.33 6.19 3.42
CA ALA A 54 -17.34 6.14 4.49
C ALA A 54 -18.09 4.79 4.62
N GLN A 55 -17.96 3.87 3.65
CA GLN A 55 -18.51 2.52 3.72
C GLN A 55 -17.48 1.49 4.19
N GLY A 56 -16.24 1.89 4.48
CA GLY A 56 -15.14 1.01 4.86
C GLY A 56 -14.40 0.38 3.68
N GLY A 57 -14.65 0.84 2.45
CA GLY A 57 -13.93 0.43 1.26
C GLY A 57 -12.51 1.00 1.27
N VAL A 58 -11.51 0.12 1.28
CA VAL A 58 -10.09 0.49 1.33
C VAL A 58 -9.49 0.41 -0.07
N ARG A 59 -8.74 1.43 -0.48
CA ARG A 59 -7.83 1.37 -1.63
C ARG A 59 -6.49 2.02 -1.28
N ILE A 60 -5.40 1.29 -1.47
CA ILE A 60 -4.03 1.78 -1.29
C ILE A 60 -3.25 1.53 -2.57
N MET A 61 -2.54 2.55 -3.02
CA MET A 61 -1.65 2.50 -4.17
C MET A 61 -0.20 2.47 -3.70
N VAL A 62 0.58 1.54 -4.27
CA VAL A 62 2.01 1.37 -4.00
C VAL A 62 2.76 1.67 -5.29
N PRO A 63 3.22 2.92 -5.51
CA PRO A 63 3.90 3.27 -6.74
C PRO A 63 5.31 2.66 -6.76
N PHE A 64 5.65 1.91 -7.82
CA PHE A 64 6.99 1.32 -7.91
C PHE A 64 8.08 2.36 -8.15
N SER A 65 7.73 3.55 -8.63
CA SER A 65 8.66 4.69 -8.71
C SER A 65 9.21 5.08 -7.33
N GLY A 66 8.46 4.83 -6.26
CA GLY A 66 8.85 5.07 -4.87
C GLY A 66 9.66 3.95 -4.23
N LEU A 67 10.10 2.93 -5.01
CA LEU A 67 10.98 1.87 -4.51
C LEU A 67 12.33 2.43 -4.06
N ASP A 68 12.70 2.10 -2.82
CA ASP A 68 13.97 2.45 -2.21
C ASP A 68 14.57 1.22 -1.52
N SER A 69 15.63 0.70 -2.12
CA SER A 69 16.46 -0.35 -1.57
C SER A 69 17.77 0.19 -0.96
N GLY A 70 17.99 1.51 -0.98
CA GLY A 70 19.23 2.16 -0.59
C GLY A 70 20.34 2.10 -1.66
N LEU A 71 20.08 1.53 -2.84
CA LEU A 71 21.02 1.47 -3.96
C LEU A 71 20.30 1.83 -5.26
N ALA A 72 20.54 3.03 -5.78
CA ALA A 72 19.82 3.58 -6.94
C ALA A 72 19.80 2.65 -8.17
N LEU A 73 20.94 2.01 -8.48
CA LEU A 73 21.03 1.06 -9.61
C LEU A 73 20.17 -0.19 -9.39
N ARG A 74 20.04 -0.66 -8.14
CA ARG A 74 19.14 -1.78 -7.82
C ARG A 74 17.69 -1.35 -7.95
N ASP A 75 17.35 -0.14 -7.50
CA ASP A 75 15.99 0.37 -7.63
C ASP A 75 15.57 0.48 -9.11
N GLU A 76 16.48 0.97 -9.96
CA GLU A 76 16.29 1.03 -11.41
C GLU A 76 16.05 -0.36 -12.02
N ARG A 77 16.92 -1.33 -11.72
CA ARG A 77 16.79 -2.71 -12.20
C ARG A 77 15.50 -3.35 -11.71
N MET A 78 15.12 -3.17 -10.44
CA MET A 78 13.89 -3.74 -9.90
C MET A 78 12.66 -3.12 -10.55
N ARG A 79 12.63 -1.80 -10.76
CA ARG A 79 11.53 -1.15 -11.50
C ARG A 79 11.40 -1.66 -12.92
N ASN A 80 12.52 -1.81 -13.63
CA ASN A 80 12.52 -2.14 -15.05
C ASN A 80 12.36 -3.65 -15.30
N ASP A 81 13.16 -4.48 -14.64
CA ASP A 81 13.29 -5.91 -14.94
C ASP A 81 12.35 -6.78 -14.09
N LEU A 82 12.04 -6.39 -12.85
CA LEU A 82 11.15 -7.17 -11.97
C LEU A 82 9.70 -6.68 -12.08
N PHE A 83 9.45 -5.41 -11.77
CA PHE A 83 8.09 -4.87 -11.75
C PHE A 83 7.58 -4.42 -13.12
N GLN A 84 8.48 -4.26 -14.10
CA GLN A 84 8.16 -3.81 -15.46
C GLN A 84 7.32 -2.53 -15.44
N ILE A 85 7.86 -1.49 -14.79
CA ILE A 85 7.14 -0.26 -14.41
C ILE A 85 6.45 0.46 -15.58
N ALA A 86 6.96 0.27 -16.81
CA ALA A 86 6.36 0.83 -18.02
C ALA A 86 5.00 0.19 -18.38
N GLN A 87 4.75 -1.05 -17.96
CA GLN A 87 3.47 -1.75 -18.11
C GLN A 87 2.64 -1.71 -16.82
N PHE A 88 3.29 -1.83 -15.66
CA PHE A 88 2.65 -1.85 -14.36
C PHE A 88 3.24 -0.76 -13.46
N SER A 89 2.60 0.40 -13.36
CA SER A 89 3.14 1.54 -12.60
C SER A 89 3.14 1.34 -11.08
N ASP A 90 2.27 0.46 -10.58
CA ASP A 90 1.93 0.32 -9.19
C ASP A 90 1.42 -1.09 -8.86
N ALA A 91 1.42 -1.39 -7.55
CA ALA A 91 0.57 -2.41 -6.98
C ALA A 91 -0.62 -1.76 -6.24
N GLN A 92 -1.73 -2.47 -6.16
CA GLN A 92 -2.94 -1.99 -5.50
C GLN A 92 -3.41 -2.95 -4.43
N VAL A 93 -3.66 -2.42 -3.24
CA VAL A 93 -4.30 -3.16 -2.15
C VAL A 93 -5.74 -2.67 -2.03
N SER A 94 -6.68 -3.60 -2.01
CA SER A 94 -8.10 -3.30 -1.77
C SER A 94 -8.67 -4.21 -0.68
N SER A 95 -9.54 -3.68 0.15
CA SER A 95 -10.17 -4.42 1.25
C SER A 95 -11.51 -3.79 1.61
N GLN A 96 -12.24 -4.46 2.49
CA GLN A 96 -13.44 -3.97 3.12
C GLN A 96 -13.24 -4.12 4.63
N VAL A 97 -13.29 -3.01 5.36
CA VAL A 97 -13.10 -2.99 6.82
C VAL A 97 -14.36 -2.51 7.53
N ASP A 98 -14.53 -2.92 8.78
CA ASP A 98 -15.59 -2.40 9.64
C ASP A 98 -15.07 -1.20 10.44
N LEU A 99 -15.26 -0.01 9.85
CA LEU A 99 -14.85 1.26 10.45
C LEU A 99 -15.46 1.51 11.82
N SER A 100 -16.67 1.01 12.09
CA SER A 100 -17.33 1.22 13.37
C SER A 100 -16.50 0.64 14.53
N THR A 101 -15.80 -0.46 14.29
CA THR A 101 -14.94 -1.08 15.30
C THR A 101 -13.64 -0.32 15.53
N TRP A 102 -13.18 0.45 14.53
CA TRP A 102 -11.97 1.26 14.63
C TRP A 102 -12.26 2.63 15.25
N GLU A 103 -13.39 3.23 14.90
CA GLU A 103 -13.87 4.50 15.44
C GLU A 103 -14.31 4.38 16.91
N ALA A 104 -14.77 3.19 17.33
CA ALA A 104 -15.10 2.90 18.73
C ALA A 104 -13.87 2.86 19.66
N LEU A 105 -12.64 2.84 19.13
CA LEU A 105 -11.44 2.90 19.95
C LEU A 105 -11.33 4.26 20.64
N ALA A 106 -11.03 4.23 21.94
CA ALA A 106 -10.56 5.42 22.63
C ALA A 106 -9.19 5.83 22.09
N VAL A 107 -8.86 7.12 22.10
CA VAL A 107 -7.50 7.57 21.76
C VAL A 107 -6.49 6.90 22.69
N GLY A 108 -5.43 6.35 22.09
CA GLY A 108 -4.40 5.55 22.76
C GLY A 108 -4.73 4.06 22.89
N ALA A 109 -5.95 3.63 22.56
CA ALA A 109 -6.31 2.22 22.55
C ALA A 109 -5.95 1.55 21.22
N SER A 110 -5.73 0.24 21.31
CA SER A 110 -5.46 -0.63 20.17
C SER A 110 -6.31 -1.89 20.23
N LYS A 111 -6.58 -2.48 19.07
CA LYS A 111 -7.16 -3.82 18.93
C LYS A 111 -6.36 -4.62 17.91
N ILE A 112 -6.37 -5.94 18.09
CA ILE A 112 -5.95 -6.87 17.05
C ILE A 112 -7.13 -7.10 16.11
N ASP A 113 -6.86 -7.14 14.82
CA ASP A 113 -7.85 -7.44 13.79
C ASP A 113 -7.26 -8.37 12.73
N THR A 114 -8.12 -9.08 12.00
CA THR A 114 -7.73 -9.87 10.82
C THR A 114 -8.35 -9.23 9.58
N ILE A 115 -7.51 -8.69 8.71
CA ILE A 115 -7.96 -8.03 7.48
C ILE A 115 -7.75 -8.99 6.31
N GLU A 116 -8.84 -9.33 5.63
CA GLU A 116 -8.79 -9.92 4.30
C GLU A 116 -8.65 -8.82 3.25
N PHE A 117 -7.73 -8.98 2.31
CA PHE A 117 -7.49 -7.99 1.27
C PHE A 117 -7.14 -8.66 -0.05
N LYS A 118 -7.32 -7.92 -1.14
CA LYS A 118 -6.88 -8.29 -2.47
C LYS A 118 -5.68 -7.45 -2.85
N LEU A 119 -4.60 -8.12 -3.23
CA LEU A 119 -3.41 -7.50 -3.81
C LEU A 119 -3.44 -7.71 -5.33
N SER A 120 -3.43 -6.61 -6.07
CA SER A 120 -3.14 -6.58 -7.51
C SER A 120 -1.68 -6.17 -7.70
N LEU A 121 -0.89 -7.04 -8.32
CA LEU A 121 0.54 -6.85 -8.53
C LEU A 121 0.92 -7.55 -9.84
N HIS A 122 1.55 -6.82 -10.76
CA HIS A 122 2.05 -7.34 -12.04
C HIS A 122 0.94 -8.03 -12.87
N GLY A 123 -0.25 -7.42 -12.90
CA GLY A 123 -1.42 -7.95 -13.63
C GLY A 123 -2.11 -9.14 -12.96
N GLN A 124 -1.59 -9.63 -11.84
CA GLN A 124 -2.15 -10.73 -11.08
C GLN A 124 -2.88 -10.25 -9.84
N GLU A 125 -4.00 -10.88 -9.52
CA GLU A 125 -4.75 -10.61 -8.29
C GLU A 125 -4.74 -11.82 -7.35
N ARG A 126 -4.47 -11.60 -6.06
CA ARG A 126 -4.55 -12.63 -5.02
C ARG A 126 -5.27 -12.10 -3.80
N ARG A 127 -6.12 -12.95 -3.19
CA ARG A 127 -6.72 -12.70 -1.88
C ARG A 127 -5.76 -13.19 -0.81
N LEU A 128 -5.49 -12.33 0.15
CA LEU A 128 -4.55 -12.52 1.23
C LEU A 128 -5.21 -12.12 2.56
N LYS A 129 -4.57 -12.49 3.66
CA LYS A 129 -4.98 -12.11 5.00
C LYS A 129 -3.78 -11.59 5.77
N ALA A 130 -4.01 -10.63 6.64
CA ALA A 130 -3.02 -10.12 7.58
C ALA A 130 -3.64 -9.99 8.96
N GLU A 131 -2.92 -10.45 9.98
CA GLU A 131 -3.21 -10.04 11.35
C GLU A 131 -2.53 -8.69 11.60
N VAL A 132 -3.31 -7.73 12.11
CA VAL A 132 -2.88 -6.35 12.27
C VAL A 132 -3.19 -5.82 13.66
N LEU A 133 -2.39 -4.87 14.11
CA LEU A 133 -2.69 -4.01 15.23
C LEU A 133 -3.27 -2.70 14.70
N VAL A 134 -4.54 -2.43 15.01
CA VAL A 134 -5.21 -1.16 14.72
C VAL A 134 -5.17 -0.31 15.97
N SER A 135 -4.59 0.88 15.88
CA SER A 135 -4.37 1.80 17.01
C SER A 135 -4.94 3.18 16.70
N ARG A 136 -5.75 3.73 17.60
CA ARG A 136 -6.19 5.13 17.48
C ARG A 136 -5.14 6.04 18.12
N ILE A 137 -4.30 6.64 17.29
CA ILE A 137 -3.11 7.40 17.73
C ILE A 137 -3.36 8.91 17.88
N GLY A 138 -4.59 9.35 17.60
CA GLY A 138 -5.05 10.72 17.80
C GLY A 138 -6.55 10.82 17.57
N GLU A 139 -7.14 12.00 17.75
CA GLU A 139 -8.59 12.19 17.58
C GLU A 139 -9.07 11.79 16.18
N HIS A 140 -8.27 12.07 15.16
CA HIS A 140 -8.58 11.80 13.76
C HIS A 140 -7.55 10.89 13.09
N ASN A 141 -6.73 10.17 13.86
CA ASN A 141 -5.62 9.39 13.32
C ASN A 141 -5.71 7.93 13.78
N ILE A 142 -5.68 7.03 12.82
CA ILE A 142 -5.58 5.59 13.04
C ILE A 142 -4.31 5.09 12.38
N GLN A 143 -3.59 4.21 13.07
CA GLN A 143 -2.47 3.47 12.51
C GLN A 143 -2.80 1.99 12.47
N VAL A 144 -2.54 1.36 11.32
CA VAL A 144 -2.66 -0.07 11.10
C VAL A 144 -1.28 -0.63 10.83
N SER A 145 -0.83 -1.59 11.62
CA SER A 145 0.45 -2.25 11.43
C SER A 145 0.30 -3.77 11.39
N THR A 146 1.04 -4.44 10.51
CA THR A 146 1.09 -5.90 10.47
C THR A 146 1.74 -6.45 11.73
N LEU A 147 1.09 -7.38 12.42
CA LEU A 147 1.67 -8.10 13.57
C LEU A 147 2.68 -9.16 13.13
N GLU A 148 2.40 -9.80 12.00
CA GLU A 148 3.27 -10.76 11.32
C GLU A 148 3.44 -10.36 9.86
N PRO A 149 4.56 -10.70 9.19
CA PRO A 149 4.71 -10.41 7.78
C PRO A 149 3.70 -11.20 6.94
N VAL A 150 3.15 -10.54 5.93
CA VAL A 150 2.48 -11.24 4.84
C VAL A 150 3.55 -11.85 3.94
N LEU A 151 3.57 -13.17 3.82
CA LEU A 151 4.52 -13.87 2.95
C LEU A 151 3.98 -13.90 1.51
N LEU A 152 4.63 -13.16 0.61
CA LEU A 152 4.33 -13.21 -0.83
C LEU A 152 5.26 -14.19 -1.53
N LYS A 153 4.80 -14.81 -2.61
CA LYS A 153 5.61 -15.67 -3.47
C LYS A 153 5.66 -15.10 -4.87
N ALA A 154 6.85 -15.02 -5.46
CA ALA A 154 7.03 -14.50 -6.82
C ALA A 154 6.15 -15.22 -7.86
N VAL A 155 5.93 -16.53 -7.70
CA VAL A 155 5.10 -17.34 -8.60
C VAL A 155 3.63 -16.94 -8.61
N ASP A 156 3.13 -16.35 -7.52
CA ASP A 156 1.72 -15.95 -7.42
C ASP A 156 1.44 -14.66 -8.21
N PHE A 157 2.47 -13.94 -8.64
CA PHE A 157 2.37 -12.65 -9.30
C PHE A 157 3.19 -12.57 -10.59
N ASP A 158 3.53 -13.70 -11.21
CA ASP A 158 4.33 -13.76 -12.45
C ASP A 158 5.69 -13.04 -12.39
N LEU A 159 6.27 -12.93 -11.19
CA LEU A 159 7.53 -12.23 -10.94
C LEU A 159 8.78 -13.13 -11.06
N VAL A 160 8.61 -14.44 -11.29
CA VAL A 160 9.71 -15.42 -11.30
C VAL A 160 10.74 -15.11 -12.39
N GLU A 161 10.29 -14.74 -13.60
CA GLU A 161 11.17 -14.39 -14.70
C GLU A 161 11.96 -13.11 -14.40
N GLY A 162 11.29 -12.08 -13.87
CA GLY A 162 11.95 -10.84 -13.44
C GLY A 162 12.99 -11.07 -12.35
N LEU A 163 12.70 -11.97 -11.41
CA LEU A 163 13.65 -12.37 -10.36
C LEU A 163 14.88 -13.07 -10.94
N GLN A 164 14.68 -13.98 -11.91
CA GLN A 164 15.75 -14.65 -12.63
C GLN A 164 16.64 -13.65 -13.38
N ARG A 165 16.04 -12.65 -14.03
CA ARG A 165 16.76 -11.58 -14.71
C ARG A 165 17.59 -10.73 -13.76
N LEU A 166 17.03 -10.35 -12.60
CA LEU A 166 17.79 -9.64 -11.57
C LEU A 166 18.98 -10.44 -11.04
N LYS A 167 18.81 -11.76 -10.90
CA LYS A 167 19.86 -12.69 -10.48
C LYS A 167 21.04 -12.68 -11.45
N GLU A 168 20.76 -12.78 -12.75
CA GLU A 168 21.76 -12.78 -13.83
C GLU A 168 22.50 -11.44 -13.92
N ILE A 169 21.75 -10.33 -13.97
CA ILE A 169 22.30 -8.96 -14.08
C ILE A 169 23.16 -8.58 -12.85
N SER A 170 22.86 -9.18 -11.69
CA SER A 170 23.58 -8.92 -10.44
C SER A 170 24.65 -9.97 -10.13
N ALA A 171 24.81 -10.97 -11.00
CA ALA A 171 25.75 -12.09 -10.84
C ALA A 171 25.69 -12.72 -9.43
N VAL A 172 24.48 -12.93 -8.90
CA VAL A 172 24.27 -13.62 -7.62
C VAL A 172 23.82 -15.06 -7.88
N PRO A 173 24.23 -16.04 -7.04
CA PRO A 173 23.89 -17.44 -7.24
C PRO A 173 22.39 -17.73 -7.06
N ASP A 174 21.71 -16.98 -6.19
CA ASP A 174 20.29 -17.17 -5.91
C ASP A 174 19.64 -15.90 -5.31
N ILE A 175 18.33 -15.77 -5.51
CA ILE A 175 17.43 -14.83 -4.82
C ILE A 175 16.17 -15.61 -4.43
N THR A 176 15.85 -15.62 -3.13
CA THR A 176 14.70 -16.35 -2.59
C THR A 176 13.39 -15.78 -3.14
N PRO A 177 12.49 -16.62 -3.68
CA PRO A 177 11.23 -16.16 -4.30
C PRO A 177 10.12 -15.84 -3.28
N GLU A 178 10.25 -16.30 -2.04
CA GLU A 178 9.38 -15.93 -0.92
C GLU A 178 9.86 -14.65 -0.24
N VAL A 179 8.96 -13.67 -0.14
CA VAL A 179 9.26 -12.31 0.32
C VAL A 179 8.33 -11.95 1.49
N PRO A 180 8.86 -11.82 2.72
CA PRO A 180 8.11 -11.25 3.84
C PRO A 180 7.83 -9.76 3.60
N VAL A 181 6.57 -9.35 3.73
CA VAL A 181 6.12 -7.96 3.57
C VAL A 181 5.45 -7.48 4.85
N PHE A 182 5.85 -6.29 5.30
CA PHE A 182 5.33 -5.60 6.46
C PHE A 182 4.70 -4.27 6.04
N ALA A 183 3.70 -3.83 6.79
CA ALA A 183 3.09 -2.52 6.59
C ALA A 183 2.90 -1.79 7.91
N VAL A 184 3.12 -0.47 7.87
CA VAL A 184 2.67 0.49 8.87
C VAL A 184 1.96 1.59 8.09
N LEU A 185 0.67 1.74 8.29
CA LEU A 185 -0.18 2.61 7.49
C LEU A 185 -0.92 3.55 8.43
N THR A 186 -0.70 4.85 8.28
CA THR A 186 -1.36 5.87 9.08
C THR A 186 -2.42 6.53 8.23
N PHE A 187 -3.66 6.58 8.72
CA PHE A 187 -4.77 7.25 8.08
C PHE A 187 -5.24 8.42 8.95
N GLN A 188 -5.64 9.50 8.29
CA GLN A 188 -6.23 10.65 8.93
C GLN A 188 -7.62 10.92 8.36
N TRP A 189 -8.60 11.03 9.25
CA TRP A 189 -9.96 11.41 8.89
C TRP A 189 -10.02 12.88 8.52
N HIS A 190 -10.64 13.18 7.38
CA HIS A 190 -10.94 14.53 6.94
C HIS A 190 -12.47 14.70 6.86
N PRO A 191 -13.06 15.56 7.72
CA PRO A 191 -14.49 15.86 7.70
C PRO A 191 -14.94 16.65 6.46
#